data_AF-A0A9E2YA97-F1
#
_entry.id   AF-A0A9E2YA97-F1
#
_cell.length_a   1.000
_cell.length_b   1.000
_cell.length_c   1.000
_cell.angle_alpha   90.00
_cell.angle_beta   90.00
_cell.angle_gamma   90.00
#
_symmetry.space_group_name_H-M   'P 1'
#
loop_
_entity.id
_entity.type
_entity.pdbx_description
1 polymer ?
#
loop_
_entity_poly.entity_id
_entity_poly.type
_entity_poly.pdbx_seq_one_letter_code
_entity_poly.pdbx_strand_id
1 'polypeptide(L)'
;MRDRAAKKHKRELQRREKVRHARRDADHPWKRIKLGNGQLQVWITKNWHATRQCSILALRSVGGSQILGAYLIDQGVSGLKDAWSDFNASMDAVNHHIETMSSAGIEMVQTSPEEALRLIRGAVRFAHDNGFRLPKKYERTISILGDLGDWRNADVSDFSMEFAGSLDDLRRRLVSQPVDEFLARRDINIILDETTPSLLRDEEFFDELESMSDEEADALSAEVQQTMIDDIRQRCVAKGESPEPMLKQGLEVVMSVLARQLEKGNPSTDEDSGMDSPEAEMEFEDAILATTHSEAELASLKSAIAQIIRVGPMRDEE
;
A
#
# COMPACT_ATOMS: atom_id res chain seq x y z
N MET A 1 17.48 -54.44 6.13
CA MET A 1 16.00 -54.38 6.06
C MET A 1 15.40 -53.03 6.49
N ARG A 2 15.92 -52.33 7.52
CA ARG A 2 15.40 -51.02 7.98
C ARG A 2 15.31 -49.93 6.89
N ASP A 3 16.23 -49.95 5.91
CA ASP A 3 16.31 -48.95 4.85
C ASP A 3 15.17 -49.03 3.80
N ARG A 4 14.52 -50.20 3.65
CA ARG A 4 13.37 -50.36 2.74
C ARG A 4 12.08 -49.77 3.33
N ALA A 5 11.91 -49.82 4.65
CA ALA A 5 10.73 -49.28 5.33
C ALA A 5 10.71 -47.74 5.29
N ALA A 6 11.86 -47.10 5.54
CA ALA A 6 12.01 -45.65 5.45
C ALA A 6 11.74 -45.13 4.02
N LYS A 7 12.26 -45.81 3.00
CA LYS A 7 12.00 -45.47 1.59
C LYS A 7 10.53 -45.62 1.19
N LYS A 8 9.83 -46.63 1.74
CA LYS A 8 8.38 -46.81 1.53
C LYS A 8 7.57 -45.68 2.17
N HIS A 9 7.87 -45.34 3.43
CA HIS A 9 7.19 -44.26 4.16
C HIS A 9 7.37 -42.89 3.49
N LYS A 10 8.59 -42.56 3.02
CA LYS A 10 8.86 -41.32 2.28
C LYS A 10 8.04 -41.22 0.98
N ARG A 11 7.94 -42.31 0.21
CA ARG A 11 7.15 -42.34 -1.03
C ARG A 11 5.65 -42.21 -0.76
N GLU A 12 5.16 -42.76 0.34
CA GLU A 12 3.77 -42.66 0.74
C GLU A 12 3.38 -41.25 1.18
N LEU A 13 4.25 -40.59 1.96
CA LEU A 13 4.12 -39.15 2.30
C LEU A 13 4.10 -38.29 1.03
N GLN A 14 5.07 -38.45 0.14
CA GLN A 14 5.12 -37.71 -1.12
C GLN A 14 3.88 -37.93 -2.00
N ARG A 15 3.34 -39.15 -2.04
CA ARG A 15 2.11 -39.44 -2.77
C ARG A 15 0.91 -38.78 -2.11
N ARG A 16 0.83 -38.78 -0.78
CA ARG A 16 -0.25 -38.14 -0.02
C ARG A 16 -0.21 -36.62 -0.16
N GLU A 17 0.96 -36.01 -0.14
CA GLU A 17 1.16 -34.59 -0.43
C GLU A 17 0.76 -34.25 -1.86
N LYS A 18 1.19 -35.02 -2.86
CA LYS A 18 0.79 -34.82 -4.26
C LYS A 18 -0.73 -34.95 -4.45
N VAL A 19 -1.38 -35.92 -3.81
CA VAL A 19 -2.84 -36.07 -3.87
C VAL A 19 -3.54 -34.93 -3.14
N ARG A 20 -3.00 -34.44 -2.00
CA ARG A 20 -3.54 -33.29 -1.28
C ARG A 20 -3.41 -32.00 -2.09
N HIS A 21 -2.28 -31.80 -2.76
CA HIS A 21 -2.05 -30.68 -3.67
C HIS A 21 -2.98 -30.75 -4.88
N ALA A 22 -3.07 -31.91 -5.54
CA ALA A 22 -3.96 -32.10 -6.68
C ALA A 22 -5.45 -31.93 -6.31
N ARG A 23 -5.87 -32.31 -5.09
CA ARG A 23 -7.24 -32.06 -4.61
C ARG A 23 -7.49 -30.58 -4.32
N ARG A 24 -6.50 -29.87 -3.75
CA ARG A 24 -6.57 -28.40 -3.58
C ARG A 24 -6.66 -27.69 -4.94
N ASP A 25 -5.94 -28.18 -5.94
CA ASP A 25 -5.98 -27.62 -7.29
C ASP A 25 -7.27 -27.96 -8.04
N ALA A 26 -7.85 -29.15 -7.80
CA ALA A 26 -9.06 -29.60 -8.48
C ALA A 26 -10.29 -28.77 -8.11
N ASP A 27 -10.41 -28.35 -6.85
CA ASP A 27 -11.55 -27.57 -6.35
C ASP A 27 -11.22 -26.09 -6.09
N HIS A 28 -10.14 -25.59 -6.69
CA HIS A 28 -9.73 -24.21 -6.48
C HIS A 28 -10.83 -23.25 -6.99
N PRO A 29 -11.32 -22.31 -6.16
CA PRO A 29 -12.37 -21.36 -6.53
C PRO A 29 -12.20 -20.64 -7.89
N TRP A 30 -10.97 -20.38 -8.34
CA TRP A 30 -10.71 -19.79 -9.67
C TRP A 30 -11.24 -20.59 -10.85
N LYS A 31 -11.27 -21.92 -10.74
CA LYS A 31 -11.87 -22.74 -11.80
C LYS A 31 -13.37 -22.51 -11.90
N ARG A 32 -14.02 -22.24 -10.77
CA ARG A 32 -15.47 -21.93 -10.72
C ARG A 32 -15.75 -20.50 -11.19
N ILE A 33 -14.89 -19.53 -10.90
CA ILE A 33 -15.02 -18.15 -11.41
C ILE A 33 -15.05 -18.14 -12.94
N LYS A 34 -14.13 -18.86 -13.60
CA LYS A 34 -14.08 -18.96 -15.06
C LYS A 34 -15.32 -19.60 -15.70
N LEU A 35 -16.10 -20.36 -14.92
CA LEU A 35 -17.30 -21.07 -15.38
C LEU A 35 -18.60 -20.34 -15.00
N GLY A 36 -18.55 -19.33 -14.12
CA GLY A 36 -19.70 -18.93 -13.32
C GLY A 36 -20.47 -17.72 -13.86
N ASN A 37 -21.76 -17.94 -14.15
CA ASN A 37 -22.84 -16.94 -14.29
C ASN A 37 -23.21 -16.30 -12.93
N GLY A 38 -22.22 -15.96 -12.10
CA GLY A 38 -22.43 -15.37 -10.79
C GLY A 38 -22.96 -13.94 -10.87
N GLN A 39 -23.73 -13.51 -9.87
CA GLN A 39 -24.07 -12.10 -9.72
C GLN A 39 -22.78 -11.33 -9.45
N LEU A 40 -22.54 -10.29 -10.24
CA LEU A 40 -21.42 -9.38 -10.13
C LEU A 40 -21.95 -8.00 -9.75
N GLN A 41 -21.41 -7.44 -8.67
CA GLN A 41 -21.65 -6.07 -8.25
C GLN A 41 -20.33 -5.31 -8.30
N VAL A 42 -20.36 -4.08 -8.81
CA VAL A 42 -19.16 -3.28 -9.01
C VAL A 42 -19.38 -1.88 -8.47
N TRP A 43 -18.40 -1.37 -7.74
CA TRP A 43 -18.34 0.00 -7.23
C TRP A 43 -17.10 0.68 -7.77
N ILE A 44 -17.20 1.99 -7.99
CA ILE A 44 -16.13 2.83 -8.49
C ILE A 44 -16.09 4.13 -7.67
N THR A 45 -14.91 4.68 -7.42
CA THR A 45 -14.75 6.02 -6.85
C THR A 45 -15.51 7.04 -7.68
N LYS A 46 -16.32 7.90 -7.05
CA LYS A 46 -17.02 9.00 -7.73
C LYS A 46 -16.02 10.09 -8.11
N ASN A 47 -16.30 10.82 -9.19
CA ASN A 47 -15.47 11.93 -9.67
C ASN A 47 -14.00 11.57 -9.93
N TRP A 48 -13.70 10.29 -10.22
CA TRP A 48 -12.34 9.80 -10.45
C TRP A 48 -11.60 10.56 -11.57
N HIS A 49 -12.32 11.14 -12.54
CA HIS A 49 -11.72 11.97 -13.59
C HIS A 49 -11.01 13.21 -13.05
N ALA A 50 -11.52 13.81 -11.96
CA ALA A 50 -10.95 15.03 -11.38
C ALA A 50 -9.66 14.71 -10.61
N THR A 51 -9.64 13.60 -9.88
CA THR A 51 -8.46 13.14 -9.11
C THR A 51 -7.46 12.34 -9.95
N ARG A 52 -7.87 11.91 -11.15
CA ARG A 52 -7.14 10.96 -12.02
C ARG A 52 -6.81 9.64 -11.33
N GLN A 53 -7.50 9.33 -10.23
CA GLN A 53 -7.35 8.08 -9.49
C GLN A 53 -8.72 7.41 -9.35
N CYS A 54 -8.76 6.13 -9.68
CA CYS A 54 -9.99 5.35 -9.73
C CYS A 54 -9.79 4.05 -8.96
N SER A 55 -10.48 3.91 -7.82
CA SER A 55 -10.60 2.62 -7.12
C SER A 55 -11.85 1.89 -7.62
N ILE A 56 -11.71 0.61 -7.91
CA ILE A 56 -12.81 -0.27 -8.34
C ILE A 56 -12.87 -1.45 -7.37
N LEU A 57 -14.06 -1.73 -6.83
CA LEU A 57 -14.36 -2.93 -6.07
C LEU A 57 -15.34 -3.80 -6.86
N ALA A 58 -15.09 -5.10 -6.94
CA ALA A 58 -15.90 -6.05 -7.68
C ALA A 58 -16.19 -7.28 -6.82
N LEU A 59 -17.46 -7.48 -6.44
CA LEU A 59 -17.91 -8.62 -5.65
C LEU A 59 -18.65 -9.61 -6.55
N ARG A 60 -18.10 -10.82 -6.70
CA ARG A 60 -18.73 -11.90 -7.48
C ARG A 60 -19.17 -13.05 -6.57
N SER A 61 -20.43 -13.46 -6.69
CA SER A 61 -20.96 -14.67 -6.04
C SER A 61 -20.70 -15.91 -6.90
N VAL A 62 -20.00 -16.92 -6.38
CA VAL A 62 -19.67 -18.17 -7.09
C VAL A 62 -19.88 -19.37 -6.18
N GLY A 63 -20.88 -20.20 -6.50
CA GLY A 63 -21.07 -21.51 -5.85
C GLY A 63 -21.28 -21.43 -4.32
N GLY A 64 -21.98 -20.40 -3.84
CA GLY A 64 -22.24 -20.17 -2.42
C GLY A 64 -21.15 -19.37 -1.68
N SER A 65 -20.05 -19.03 -2.35
CA SER A 65 -19.00 -18.14 -1.84
C SER A 65 -19.03 -16.79 -2.55
N GLN A 66 -18.42 -15.78 -1.94
CA GLN A 66 -18.26 -14.44 -2.49
C GLN A 66 -16.77 -14.10 -2.59
N ILE A 67 -16.41 -13.42 -3.67
CA ILE A 67 -15.02 -13.14 -4.02
C ILE A 67 -14.93 -11.67 -4.37
N LEU A 68 -14.10 -10.94 -3.63
CA LEU A 68 -13.83 -9.53 -3.84
C LEU A 68 -12.58 -9.39 -4.70
N GLY A 69 -12.65 -8.56 -5.73
CA GLY A 69 -11.49 -8.02 -6.43
C GLY A 69 -11.45 -6.51 -6.22
N ALA A 70 -10.28 -5.99 -5.89
CA ALA A 70 -10.03 -4.56 -5.81
C ALA A 70 -8.98 -4.16 -6.84
N TYR A 71 -9.15 -2.98 -7.42
CA TYR A 71 -8.26 -2.43 -8.44
C TYR A 71 -8.02 -0.96 -8.14
N LEU A 72 -6.77 -0.52 -8.27
CA LEU A 72 -6.40 0.88 -8.22
C LEU A 72 -5.84 1.29 -9.58
N ILE A 73 -6.49 2.26 -10.21
CA ILE A 73 -6.09 2.83 -11.49
C ILE A 73 -5.58 4.25 -11.25
N ASP A 74 -4.42 4.53 -11.81
CA ASP A 74 -3.78 5.84 -11.83
C ASP A 74 -3.67 6.31 -13.29
N GLN A 75 -4.47 7.31 -13.65
CA GLN A 75 -4.55 7.81 -15.02
C GLN A 75 -3.45 8.80 -15.37
N GLY A 76 -2.77 9.34 -14.35
CA GLY A 76 -1.59 10.20 -14.53
C GLY A 76 -0.33 9.36 -14.72
N VAL A 77 -0.12 8.38 -13.84
CA VAL A 77 1.21 7.82 -13.65
C VAL A 77 1.41 6.50 -14.39
N SER A 78 0.80 5.43 -13.87
CA SER A 78 1.25 4.06 -14.15
C SER A 78 0.17 3.17 -14.76
N GLY A 79 -1.04 3.67 -14.97
CA GLY A 79 -2.15 2.86 -15.44
C GLY A 79 -2.68 1.97 -14.30
N LEU A 80 -2.62 0.65 -14.45
CA LEU A 80 -3.10 -0.27 -13.40
C LEU A 80 -2.04 -0.35 -12.29
N LYS A 81 -2.27 0.39 -11.20
CA LYS A 81 -1.34 0.54 -10.07
C LYS A 81 -1.36 -0.65 -9.12
N ASP A 82 -2.55 -1.18 -8.82
CA ASP A 82 -2.71 -2.35 -7.95
C ASP A 82 -3.93 -3.20 -8.33
N ALA A 83 -3.88 -4.49 -8.01
CA ALA A 83 -4.96 -5.45 -8.21
C ALA A 83 -4.85 -6.67 -7.28
N TRP A 84 -5.73 -6.77 -6.28
CA TRP A 84 -5.77 -7.89 -5.33
C TRP A 84 -7.16 -8.51 -5.21
N SER A 85 -7.24 -9.71 -4.61
CA SER A 85 -8.49 -10.45 -4.46
C SER A 85 -8.59 -11.22 -3.15
N ASP A 86 -9.78 -11.27 -2.55
CA ASP A 86 -10.11 -12.08 -1.37
C ASP A 86 -11.23 -13.10 -1.68
N PHE A 87 -11.03 -14.36 -1.25
CA PHE A 87 -11.84 -15.55 -1.55
C PHE A 87 -13.03 -15.79 -0.63
N ASN A 88 -13.11 -15.07 0.48
CA ASN A 88 -14.18 -15.23 1.46
C ASN A 88 -14.75 -13.87 1.89
N ALA A 89 -14.67 -12.88 0.99
CA ALA A 89 -15.22 -11.57 1.26
C ALA A 89 -16.74 -11.66 1.40
N SER A 90 -17.30 -10.91 2.34
CA SER A 90 -18.74 -10.72 2.49
C SER A 90 -19.17 -9.36 1.93
N MET A 91 -20.48 -9.16 1.78
CA MET A 91 -21.01 -7.81 1.52
C MET A 91 -20.64 -6.83 2.64
N ASP A 92 -20.53 -7.29 3.90
CA ASP A 92 -20.12 -6.46 5.03
C ASP A 92 -18.67 -5.99 4.89
N ALA A 93 -17.76 -6.84 4.39
CA ALA A 93 -16.38 -6.43 4.10
C ALA A 93 -16.32 -5.36 2.99
N VAL A 94 -17.19 -5.47 1.98
CA VAL A 94 -17.32 -4.44 0.94
C VAL A 94 -17.87 -3.14 1.50
N ASN A 95 -18.94 -3.20 2.31
CA ASN A 95 -19.50 -2.02 2.97
C ASN A 95 -18.48 -1.34 3.87
N HIS A 96 -17.71 -2.12 4.63
CA HIS A 96 -16.63 -1.60 5.46
C HIS A 96 -15.60 -0.82 4.62
N HIS A 97 -15.15 -1.38 3.48
CA HIS A 97 -14.24 -0.64 2.59
C HIS A 97 -14.88 0.65 2.01
N ILE A 98 -16.15 0.60 1.64
CA ILE A 98 -16.89 1.78 1.16
C ILE A 98 -16.98 2.85 2.26
N GLU A 99 -17.28 2.44 3.49
CA GLU A 99 -17.34 3.33 4.66
C GLU A 99 -15.97 3.93 4.97
N THR A 100 -14.89 3.13 4.99
CA THR A 100 -13.53 3.63 5.17
C THR A 100 -13.13 4.65 4.10
N MET A 101 -13.43 4.36 2.83
CA MET A 101 -13.19 5.30 1.72
C MET A 101 -14.03 6.57 1.89
N SER A 102 -15.31 6.44 2.28
CA SER A 102 -16.20 7.57 2.51
C SER A 102 -15.72 8.46 3.67
N SER A 103 -15.20 7.88 4.76
CA SER A 103 -14.58 8.61 5.86
C SER A 103 -13.29 9.32 5.46
N ALA A 104 -12.64 8.89 4.39
CA ALA A 104 -11.51 9.59 3.76
C ALA A 104 -11.97 10.61 2.69
N GLY A 105 -13.26 10.92 2.60
CA GLY A 105 -13.82 11.82 1.59
C GLY A 105 -13.92 11.22 0.18
N ILE A 106 -13.68 9.91 0.04
CA ILE A 106 -13.72 9.19 -1.24
C ILE A 106 -15.05 8.45 -1.37
N GLU A 107 -16.06 9.10 -1.94
CA GLU A 107 -17.36 8.49 -2.21
C GLU A 107 -17.24 7.40 -3.28
N MET A 108 -17.83 6.23 -3.05
CA MET A 108 -17.94 5.17 -4.06
C MET A 108 -19.38 5.01 -4.54
N VAL A 109 -19.58 4.79 -5.84
CA VAL A 109 -20.88 4.60 -6.47
C VAL A 109 -20.93 3.28 -7.24
N GLN A 110 -22.12 2.67 -7.35
CA GLN A 110 -22.28 1.49 -8.19
C GLN A 110 -22.06 1.82 -9.67
N THR A 111 -21.41 0.90 -10.39
CA THR A 111 -21.17 1.02 -11.84
C THR A 111 -21.41 -0.31 -12.55
N SER A 112 -21.40 -0.29 -13.88
CA SER A 112 -21.52 -1.50 -14.68
C SER A 112 -20.17 -2.24 -14.76
N PRO A 113 -20.20 -3.59 -14.87
CA PRO A 113 -18.99 -4.37 -15.16
C PRO A 113 -18.28 -3.94 -16.45
N GLU A 114 -19.02 -3.52 -17.46
CA GLU A 114 -18.48 -3.09 -18.75
C GLU A 114 -17.61 -1.84 -18.61
N GLU A 115 -18.05 -0.87 -17.80
CA GLU A 115 -17.31 0.36 -17.56
C GLU A 115 -16.02 0.09 -16.77
N ALA A 116 -16.10 -0.74 -15.73
CA ALA A 116 -14.91 -1.16 -15.00
C ALA A 116 -13.90 -1.90 -15.90
N LEU A 117 -14.37 -2.82 -16.76
CA LEU A 117 -13.51 -3.51 -17.73
C LEU A 117 -12.92 -2.55 -18.77
N ARG A 118 -13.67 -1.53 -19.23
CA ARG A 118 -13.16 -0.49 -20.13
C ARG A 118 -11.97 0.24 -19.48
N LEU A 119 -12.12 0.68 -18.25
CA LEU A 119 -11.08 1.40 -17.51
C LEU A 119 -9.85 0.53 -17.25
N ILE A 120 -10.04 -0.70 -16.77
CA ILE A 120 -8.93 -1.62 -16.49
C ILE A 120 -8.19 -1.99 -17.78
N ARG A 121 -8.89 -2.21 -18.90
CA ARG A 121 -8.23 -2.41 -20.20
C ARG A 121 -7.35 -1.23 -20.59
N GLY A 122 -7.89 -0.01 -20.48
CA GLY A 122 -7.15 1.22 -20.76
C GLY A 122 -5.93 1.34 -19.84
N ALA A 123 -6.10 1.07 -18.55
CA ALA A 123 -5.05 1.11 -17.54
C ALA A 123 -3.93 0.09 -17.80
N VAL A 124 -4.29 -1.14 -18.18
CA VAL A 124 -3.33 -2.19 -18.54
C VAL A 124 -2.54 -1.81 -19.80
N ARG A 125 -3.25 -1.31 -20.83
CA ARG A 125 -2.62 -0.83 -22.06
C ARG A 125 -1.67 0.33 -21.78
N PHE A 126 -2.13 1.33 -21.03
CA PHE A 126 -1.35 2.50 -20.70
C PHE A 126 -0.09 2.15 -19.90
N ALA A 127 -0.20 1.25 -18.92
CA ALA A 127 0.95 0.74 -18.17
C ALA A 127 1.96 0.08 -19.11
N HIS A 128 1.49 -0.80 -20.00
CA HIS A 128 2.32 -1.52 -20.95
C HIS A 128 3.03 -0.59 -21.94
N ASP A 129 2.28 0.30 -22.59
CA ASP A 129 2.79 1.21 -23.63
C ASP A 129 3.84 2.18 -23.06
N ASN A 130 3.80 2.43 -21.75
CA ASN A 130 4.73 3.29 -21.05
C ASN A 130 5.76 2.55 -20.19
N GLY A 131 5.81 1.21 -20.31
CA GLY A 131 6.88 0.42 -19.72
C GLY A 131 6.77 0.16 -18.22
N PHE A 132 5.60 0.34 -17.64
CA PHE A 132 5.34 0.04 -16.23
C PHE A 132 5.00 -1.45 -16.03
N ARG A 133 5.45 -1.97 -14.89
CA ARG A 133 5.14 -3.31 -14.42
C ARG A 133 3.69 -3.35 -13.95
N LEU A 134 2.95 -4.33 -14.45
CA LEU A 134 1.59 -4.62 -13.96
C LEU A 134 1.64 -5.35 -12.61
N PRO A 135 0.63 -5.19 -11.75
CA PRO A 135 0.56 -5.85 -10.44
C PRO A 135 0.67 -7.37 -10.57
N LYS A 136 1.37 -8.00 -9.61
CA LYS A 136 1.46 -9.46 -9.58
C LYS A 136 0.03 -10.03 -9.49
N LYS A 137 -0.28 -11.04 -10.31
CA LYS A 137 -1.59 -11.71 -10.33
C LYS A 137 -2.77 -10.85 -10.83
N TYR A 138 -2.54 -9.69 -11.45
CA TYR A 138 -3.64 -8.84 -11.96
C TYR A 138 -4.60 -9.61 -12.88
N GLU A 139 -4.11 -10.47 -13.79
CA GLU A 139 -4.95 -11.29 -14.68
C GLU A 139 -5.90 -12.21 -13.90
N ARG A 140 -5.43 -12.75 -12.78
CA ARG A 140 -6.21 -13.60 -11.88
C ARG A 140 -7.30 -12.74 -11.24
N THR A 141 -6.96 -11.59 -10.66
CA THR A 141 -7.95 -10.66 -10.09
C THR A 141 -9.00 -10.24 -11.11
N ILE A 142 -8.59 -9.81 -12.31
CA ILE A 142 -9.48 -9.37 -13.40
C ILE A 142 -10.51 -10.44 -13.80
N SER A 143 -10.19 -11.73 -13.66
CA SER A 143 -11.17 -12.78 -13.95
C SER A 143 -12.44 -12.73 -13.08
N ILE A 144 -12.41 -11.99 -11.96
CA ILE A 144 -13.58 -11.66 -11.14
C ILE A 144 -14.54 -10.70 -11.87
N LEU A 145 -14.05 -9.84 -12.75
CA LEU A 145 -14.89 -9.00 -13.61
C LEU A 145 -15.32 -9.75 -14.88
N GLY A 146 -14.48 -10.66 -15.38
CA GLY A 146 -14.78 -11.51 -16.52
C GLY A 146 -13.59 -11.65 -17.45
N ASP A 147 -13.85 -11.76 -18.74
CA ASP A 147 -12.80 -11.68 -19.76
C ASP A 147 -12.38 -10.22 -19.94
N LEU A 148 -11.08 -9.95 -19.82
CA LEU A 148 -10.52 -8.64 -20.09
C LEU A 148 -10.74 -8.24 -21.55
N GLY A 149 -10.76 -9.23 -22.46
CA GLY A 149 -10.79 -9.01 -23.89
C GLY A 149 -9.46 -8.44 -24.42
N ASP A 150 -9.51 -7.82 -25.60
CA ASP A 150 -8.32 -7.26 -26.23
C ASP A 150 -7.96 -5.89 -25.66
N TRP A 151 -7.15 -5.89 -24.60
CA TRP A 151 -6.67 -4.66 -23.99
C TRP A 151 -5.68 -3.89 -24.88
N ARG A 152 -5.05 -4.51 -25.88
CA ARG A 152 -4.03 -3.85 -26.71
C ARG A 152 -4.60 -2.72 -27.57
N ASN A 153 -5.89 -2.81 -27.89
CA ASN A 153 -6.63 -1.79 -28.66
C ASN A 153 -7.55 -0.95 -27.77
N ALA A 154 -7.40 -1.03 -26.44
CA ALA A 154 -8.25 -0.29 -25.50
C ALA A 154 -8.07 1.21 -25.63
N ASP A 155 -9.14 1.97 -25.42
CA ASP A 155 -9.03 3.43 -25.40
C ASP A 155 -8.21 3.89 -24.18
N VAL A 156 -7.25 4.79 -24.43
CA VAL A 156 -6.38 5.40 -23.43
C VAL A 156 -6.50 6.93 -23.43
N SER A 157 -7.53 7.48 -24.08
CA SER A 157 -7.77 8.92 -24.17
C SER A 157 -7.99 9.60 -22.81
N ASP A 158 -8.47 8.85 -21.83
CA ASP A 158 -8.64 9.30 -20.43
C ASP A 158 -7.30 9.33 -19.64
N PHE A 159 -6.20 8.83 -20.22
CA PHE A 159 -4.90 8.75 -19.55
C PHE A 159 -3.97 9.83 -20.09
N SER A 160 -3.22 10.44 -19.18
CA SER A 160 -2.25 11.49 -19.49
C SER A 160 -0.94 11.15 -18.81
N MET A 161 0.19 11.30 -19.50
CA MET A 161 1.47 10.90 -18.95
C MET A 161 2.05 11.96 -18.00
N GLU A 162 1.92 11.69 -16.71
CA GLU A 162 2.42 12.51 -15.60
C GLU A 162 2.94 11.58 -14.49
N PHE A 163 4.24 11.58 -14.22
CA PHE A 163 4.79 10.82 -13.11
C PHE A 163 4.84 11.69 -11.85
N ALA A 164 4.09 11.33 -10.82
CA ALA A 164 4.16 11.92 -9.48
C ALA A 164 4.53 10.84 -8.46
N GLY A 165 5.72 10.93 -7.85
CA GLY A 165 6.18 9.93 -6.89
C GLY A 165 7.68 9.99 -6.63
N SER A 166 8.19 9.07 -5.81
CA SER A 166 9.62 9.00 -5.52
C SER A 166 10.39 8.32 -6.65
N LEU A 167 11.69 8.63 -6.74
CA LEU A 167 12.59 8.00 -7.70
C LEU A 167 12.68 6.48 -7.52
N ASP A 168 12.56 6.00 -6.28
CA ASP A 168 12.59 4.58 -5.96
C ASP A 168 11.30 3.87 -6.38
N ASP A 169 10.15 4.53 -6.26
CA ASP A 169 8.90 3.99 -6.81
C ASP A 169 8.98 3.86 -8.33
N LEU A 170 9.53 4.88 -9.01
CA LEU A 170 9.78 4.82 -10.45
C LEU A 170 10.68 3.64 -10.82
N ARG A 171 11.81 3.45 -10.12
CA ARG A 171 12.75 2.33 -10.34
C ARG A 171 12.08 0.97 -10.19
N ARG A 172 11.20 0.81 -9.19
CA ARG A 172 10.51 -0.47 -8.94
C ARG A 172 9.50 -0.82 -10.03
N ARG A 173 8.81 0.19 -10.54
CA ARG A 173 7.70 0.01 -11.50
C ARG A 173 8.16 0.02 -12.95
N LEU A 174 9.12 0.86 -13.32
CA LEU A 174 9.59 0.97 -14.69
C LEU A 174 10.46 -0.24 -15.08
N VAL A 175 10.09 -0.92 -16.16
CA VAL A 175 10.77 -2.14 -16.63
C VAL A 175 11.26 -2.08 -18.07
N SER A 176 10.74 -1.17 -18.90
CA SER A 176 11.08 -1.12 -20.33
C SER A 176 12.41 -0.44 -20.63
N GLN A 177 12.84 0.50 -19.78
CA GLN A 177 13.99 1.37 -20.04
C GLN A 177 14.66 1.82 -18.73
N PRO A 178 15.93 2.29 -18.79
CA PRO A 178 16.58 2.91 -17.65
C PRO A 178 15.82 4.14 -17.15
N VAL A 179 15.88 4.39 -15.84
CA VAL A 179 15.18 5.53 -15.21
C VAL A 179 15.65 6.87 -15.78
N ASP A 180 16.95 7.05 -16.02
CA ASP A 180 17.48 8.30 -16.60
C ASP A 180 16.91 8.59 -17.99
N GLU A 181 16.67 7.55 -18.80
CA GLU A 181 16.03 7.69 -20.11
C GLU A 181 14.56 8.08 -19.97
N PHE A 182 13.87 7.55 -18.96
CA PHE A 182 12.49 7.95 -18.64
C PHE A 182 12.41 9.39 -18.15
N LEU A 183 13.32 9.78 -17.26
CA LEU A 183 13.39 11.15 -16.74
C LEU A 183 13.76 12.18 -17.83
N ALA A 184 14.45 11.76 -18.89
CA ALA A 184 14.79 12.61 -20.02
C ALA A 184 13.64 12.79 -21.04
N ARG A 185 12.51 12.08 -20.89
CA ARG A 185 11.36 12.20 -21.77
C ARG A 185 10.71 13.57 -21.63
N ARG A 186 10.43 14.22 -22.77
CA ARG A 186 9.79 15.55 -22.82
C ARG A 186 8.27 15.51 -22.90
N ASP A 187 7.72 14.32 -23.12
CA ASP A 187 6.30 14.04 -23.21
C ASP A 187 5.67 13.64 -21.87
N ILE A 188 6.45 13.69 -20.77
CA ILE A 188 6.02 13.35 -19.42
C ILE A 188 6.21 14.55 -18.50
N ASN A 189 5.19 14.92 -17.74
CA ASN A 189 5.37 15.81 -16.60
C ASN A 189 5.89 15.00 -15.39
N ILE A 190 7.05 15.34 -14.84
CA ILE A 190 7.67 14.57 -13.74
C ILE A 190 7.71 15.42 -12.48
N ILE A 191 7.03 14.96 -11.44
CA ILE A 191 6.96 15.54 -10.10
C ILE A 191 7.61 14.51 -9.15
N LEU A 192 8.86 14.76 -8.77
CA LEU A 192 9.56 13.88 -7.84
C LEU A 192 9.26 14.29 -6.40
N ASP A 193 8.70 13.36 -5.64
CA ASP A 193 8.52 13.50 -4.18
C ASP A 193 9.75 12.90 -3.47
N GLU A 194 10.65 13.79 -3.03
CA GLU A 194 11.83 13.43 -2.23
C GLU A 194 11.53 13.38 -0.72
N THR A 195 10.34 13.77 -0.29
CA THR A 195 10.08 14.05 1.12
C THR A 195 9.72 12.81 1.94
N THR A 196 9.29 11.72 1.28
CA THR A 196 8.83 10.52 1.97
C THR A 196 9.82 9.37 1.81
N PRO A 197 10.42 8.86 2.91
CA PRO A 197 11.33 7.72 2.88
C PRO A 197 10.69 6.51 2.19
N SER A 198 11.38 5.94 1.19
CA SER A 198 10.84 4.84 0.36
C SER A 198 10.46 3.60 1.17
N LEU A 199 11.05 3.40 2.36
CA LEU A 199 10.84 2.24 3.22
C LEU A 199 9.41 2.13 3.75
N LEU A 200 8.73 3.27 3.99
CA LEU A 200 7.36 3.26 4.55
C LEU A 200 6.26 3.03 3.49
N ARG A 201 6.61 2.99 2.20
CA ARG A 201 5.66 2.86 1.08
C ARG A 201 5.72 1.51 0.38
N ASP A 202 6.49 0.54 0.90
CA ASP A 202 6.63 -0.78 0.28
C ASP A 202 5.74 -1.81 0.99
N GLU A 203 4.73 -2.34 0.30
CA GLU A 203 3.92 -3.44 0.84
C GLU A 203 4.75 -4.72 0.98
N GLU A 204 5.75 -4.94 0.13
CA GLU A 204 6.66 -6.09 0.25
C GLU A 204 7.51 -5.98 1.52
N PHE A 205 7.78 -4.75 1.99
CA PHE A 205 8.47 -4.52 3.25
C PHE A 205 7.64 -4.98 4.45
N PHE A 206 6.32 -4.77 4.44
CA PHE A 206 5.44 -5.26 5.51
C PHE A 206 5.34 -6.80 5.50
N ASP A 207 5.20 -7.41 4.33
CA ASP A 207 5.23 -8.88 4.19
C ASP A 207 6.57 -9.47 4.67
N GLU A 208 7.69 -8.80 4.37
CA GLU A 208 9.02 -9.21 4.83
C GLU A 208 9.14 -9.03 6.35
N LEU A 209 8.68 -7.90 6.90
CA LEU A 209 8.68 -7.60 8.34
C LEU A 209 7.90 -8.63 9.15
N GLU A 210 6.75 -9.11 8.67
CA GLU A 210 5.99 -10.18 9.34
C GLU A 210 6.73 -11.53 9.38
N SER A 211 7.68 -11.73 8.46
CA SER A 211 8.48 -12.95 8.36
C SER A 211 9.83 -12.89 9.08
N MET A 212 10.23 -11.69 9.53
CA MET A 212 11.48 -11.45 10.24
C MET A 212 11.42 -11.96 11.68
N SER A 213 12.57 -12.34 12.22
CA SER A 213 12.70 -12.59 13.66
C SER A 213 12.66 -11.27 14.44
N ASP A 214 12.26 -11.32 15.71
CA ASP A 214 12.22 -10.13 16.59
C ASP A 214 13.56 -9.36 16.60
N GLU A 215 14.70 -10.07 16.58
CA GLU A 215 16.05 -9.49 16.53
C GLU A 215 16.32 -8.74 15.21
N GLU A 216 15.83 -9.26 14.08
CA GLU A 216 15.99 -8.61 12.78
C GLU A 216 15.06 -7.39 12.66
N ALA A 217 13.83 -7.49 13.19
CA ALA A 217 12.89 -6.38 13.23
C ALA A 217 13.41 -5.22 14.09
N ASP A 218 13.99 -5.50 15.24
CA ASP A 218 14.64 -4.51 16.11
C ASP A 218 15.82 -3.82 15.41
N ALA A 219 16.66 -4.60 14.70
CA ALA A 219 17.80 -4.06 13.96
C ALA A 219 17.35 -3.13 12.81
N LEU A 220 16.34 -3.54 12.06
CA LEU A 220 15.77 -2.74 10.97
C LEU A 220 15.09 -1.47 11.49
N SER A 221 14.35 -1.57 12.60
CA SER A 221 13.75 -0.42 13.28
C SER A 221 14.83 0.59 13.69
N ALA A 222 15.95 0.13 14.26
CA ALA A 222 17.06 1.00 14.63
C ALA A 222 17.73 1.66 13.41
N GLU A 223 17.85 0.96 12.28
CA GLU A 223 18.38 1.51 11.02
C GLU A 223 17.47 2.59 10.43
N VAL A 224 16.15 2.36 10.42
CA VAL A 224 15.14 3.33 9.97
C VAL A 224 15.19 4.58 10.85
N GLN A 225 15.21 4.42 12.18
CA GLN A 225 15.32 5.53 13.12
C GLN A 225 16.60 6.34 12.90
N GLN A 226 17.73 5.67 12.70
CA GLN A 226 19.01 6.35 12.46
C GLN A 226 18.98 7.16 11.16
N THR A 227 18.38 6.61 10.10
CA THR A 227 18.21 7.29 8.81
C THR A 227 17.34 8.54 8.95
N MET A 228 16.23 8.46 9.68
CA MET A 228 15.36 9.61 9.97
C MET A 228 16.09 10.68 10.79
N ILE A 229 16.87 10.29 11.80
CA ILE A 229 17.66 11.23 12.61
C ILE A 229 18.68 11.98 11.74
N ASP A 230 19.36 11.26 10.84
CA ASP A 230 20.38 11.87 9.98
C ASP A 230 19.75 12.80 8.94
N ASP A 231 18.58 12.47 8.39
CA ASP A 231 17.79 13.38 7.53
C ASP A 231 17.35 14.64 8.29
N ILE A 232 16.77 14.49 9.49
CA ILE A 232 16.37 15.63 10.34
C ILE A 232 17.58 16.53 10.64
N ARG A 233 18.73 15.95 10.97
CA ARG A 233 19.98 16.71 11.20
C ARG A 233 20.40 17.49 9.97
N GLN A 234 20.41 16.86 8.79
CA GLN A 234 20.76 17.53 7.53
C GLN A 234 19.81 18.70 7.24
N ARG A 235 18.51 18.52 7.45
CA ARG A 235 17.50 19.57 7.27
C ARG A 235 17.65 20.72 8.27
N CYS A 236 17.95 20.43 9.55
CA CYS A 236 18.27 21.48 10.53
C CYS A 236 19.44 22.33 10.06
N VAL A 237 20.54 21.68 9.61
CA VAL A 237 21.72 22.38 9.10
C VAL A 237 21.38 23.23 7.87
N ALA A 238 20.58 22.71 6.93
CA ALA A 238 20.14 23.45 5.75
C ALA A 238 19.31 24.69 6.10
N LYS A 239 18.52 24.65 7.18
CA LYS A 239 17.75 25.78 7.72
C LYS A 239 18.58 26.72 8.61
N GLY A 240 19.86 26.43 8.84
CA GLY A 240 20.73 27.23 9.72
C GLY A 240 20.48 27.00 11.21
N GLU A 241 19.85 25.89 11.57
CA GLU A 241 19.55 25.51 12.95
C GLU A 241 20.51 24.41 13.45
N SER A 242 20.87 24.45 14.72
CA SER A 242 21.60 23.35 15.35
C SER A 242 20.64 22.20 15.68
N PRO A 243 20.96 20.93 15.33
CA PRO A 243 20.17 19.78 15.75
C PRO A 243 20.15 19.64 17.28
N GLU A 244 18.97 19.38 17.84
CA GLU A 244 18.79 19.17 19.28
C GLU A 244 19.54 17.90 19.75
N PRO A 245 20.13 17.92 20.96
CA PRO A 245 20.93 16.80 21.45
C PRO A 245 20.09 15.54 21.71
N MET A 246 18.80 15.69 22.00
CA MET A 246 17.86 14.61 22.30
C MET A 246 16.99 14.17 21.10
N LEU A 247 17.43 14.44 19.86
CA LEU A 247 16.66 14.06 18.65
C LEU A 247 16.31 12.58 18.59
N LYS A 248 17.22 11.69 19.02
CA LYS A 248 16.95 10.25 19.02
C LYS A 248 15.79 9.89 19.94
N GLN A 249 15.85 10.35 21.19
CA GLN A 249 14.81 10.10 22.19
C GLN A 249 13.49 10.76 21.79
N GLY A 250 13.56 11.96 21.19
CA GLY A 250 12.38 12.64 20.65
C GLY A 250 11.70 11.82 19.56
N LEU A 251 12.48 11.23 18.64
CA LEU A 251 11.94 10.39 17.58
C LEU A 251 11.34 9.09 18.13
N GLU A 252 11.99 8.45 19.10
CA GLU A 252 11.46 7.25 19.77
C GLU A 252 10.09 7.52 20.42
N VAL A 253 9.95 8.66 21.12
CA VAL A 253 8.66 9.09 21.70
C VAL A 253 7.61 9.28 20.61
N VAL A 254 7.93 10.05 19.56
CA VAL A 254 7.01 10.30 18.43
C VAL A 254 6.55 8.98 17.79
N MET A 255 7.49 8.08 17.47
CA MET A 255 7.18 6.78 16.87
C MET A 255 6.34 5.89 17.78
N SER A 256 6.61 5.91 19.10
CA SER A 256 5.83 5.12 20.07
C SER A 256 4.38 5.59 20.18
N VAL A 257 4.13 6.91 20.12
CA VAL A 257 2.78 7.48 20.14
C VAL A 257 2.06 7.14 18.83
N LEU A 258 2.74 7.30 17.68
CA LEU A 258 2.18 6.93 16.37
C LEU A 258 1.81 5.44 16.31
N ALA A 259 2.67 4.55 16.83
CA ALA A 259 2.40 3.12 16.86
C ALA A 259 1.15 2.78 17.71
N ARG A 260 1.00 3.40 18.88
CA ARG A 260 -0.20 3.21 19.73
C ARG A 260 -1.48 3.72 19.04
N GLN A 261 -1.40 4.84 18.32
CA GLN A 261 -2.53 5.35 17.56
C GLN A 261 -2.93 4.39 16.42
N LEU A 262 -1.95 3.79 15.74
CA LEU A 262 -2.22 2.77 14.73
C LEU A 262 -2.86 1.49 15.33
N GLU A 263 -2.40 1.04 16.50
CA GLU A 263 -2.96 -0.13 17.20
C GLU A 263 -4.40 0.06 17.66
N LYS A 264 -4.79 1.28 18.02
CA LYS A 264 -6.18 1.61 18.42
C LYS A 264 -7.18 1.49 17.26
N GLY A 265 -6.72 1.13 16.07
CA GLY A 265 -7.49 1.16 14.84
C GLY A 265 -7.45 2.59 14.32
N ASN A 266 -7.05 2.73 13.05
CA ASN A 266 -6.92 3.99 12.33
C ASN A 266 -8.04 4.95 12.78
N PRO A 267 -7.76 6.00 13.58
CA PRO A 267 -8.79 7.00 13.85
C PRO A 267 -9.22 7.46 12.47
N SER A 268 -10.52 7.44 12.21
CA SER A 268 -11.07 7.94 10.97
C SER A 268 -10.34 9.24 10.63
N THR A 269 -9.90 9.37 9.39
CA THR A 269 -9.48 10.64 8.79
C THR A 269 -10.64 11.63 8.71
N ASP A 270 -11.55 11.62 9.69
CA ASP A 270 -12.29 12.81 10.03
C ASP A 270 -11.22 13.86 10.28
N GLU A 271 -11.21 14.90 9.46
CA GLU A 271 -10.21 15.98 9.45
C GLU A 271 -10.10 16.74 10.79
N ASP A 272 -10.88 16.32 11.80
CA ASP A 272 -10.96 16.83 13.17
C ASP A 272 -10.28 15.91 14.23
N SER A 273 -9.71 14.76 13.84
CA SER A 273 -9.00 13.83 14.74
C SER A 273 -7.47 13.98 14.71
N GLY A 274 -6.97 15.13 14.23
CA GLY A 274 -5.54 15.43 14.16
C GLY A 274 -4.81 15.27 15.50
N MET A 275 -3.47 15.41 15.46
CA MET A 275 -2.63 15.47 16.67
C MET A 275 -3.12 16.46 17.75
N ASP A 276 -4.06 17.34 17.40
CA ASP A 276 -4.71 18.32 18.28
C ASP A 276 -5.85 17.72 19.14
N SER A 277 -6.12 16.41 19.07
CA SER A 277 -7.09 15.80 20.00
C SER A 277 -6.53 15.79 21.43
N PRO A 278 -7.33 16.13 22.46
CA PRO A 278 -6.88 16.10 23.86
C PRO A 278 -6.34 14.73 24.31
N GLU A 279 -6.81 13.65 23.69
CA GLU A 279 -6.33 12.30 23.95
C GLU A 279 -4.93 12.07 23.39
N ALA A 280 -4.66 12.53 22.17
CA ALA A 280 -3.33 12.47 21.56
C ALA A 280 -2.31 13.31 22.36
N GLU A 281 -2.70 14.53 22.77
CA GLU A 281 -1.86 15.37 23.63
C GLU A 281 -1.50 14.68 24.94
N MET A 282 -2.49 14.07 25.62
CA MET A 282 -2.28 13.37 26.89
C MET A 282 -1.37 12.14 26.72
N GLU A 283 -1.54 11.34 25.67
CA GLU A 283 -0.65 10.21 25.39
C GLU A 283 0.79 10.64 25.13
N PHE A 284 0.93 11.78 24.45
CA PHE A 284 2.22 12.36 24.14
C PHE A 284 2.91 12.85 25.42
N GLU A 285 2.19 13.52 26.30
CA GLU A 285 2.70 13.91 27.62
C GLU A 285 3.09 12.70 28.48
N ASP A 286 2.27 11.65 28.51
CA ASP A 286 2.56 10.41 29.24
C ASP A 286 3.83 9.73 28.70
N ALA A 287 4.00 9.67 27.38
CA ALA A 287 5.19 9.11 26.75
C ALA A 287 6.46 9.93 27.04
N ILE A 288 6.37 11.26 27.03
CA ILE A 288 7.46 12.15 27.42
C ILE A 288 7.84 11.93 28.90
N LEU A 289 6.86 11.90 29.80
CA LEU A 289 7.08 11.74 31.24
C LEU A 289 7.68 10.37 31.57
N ALA A 290 7.32 9.32 30.83
CA ALA A 290 7.91 7.99 30.99
C ALA A 290 9.40 7.94 30.59
N THR A 291 9.86 8.86 29.75
CA THR A 291 11.22 8.83 29.14
C THR A 291 12.23 9.71 29.90
N THR A 292 11.78 10.57 30.81
CA THR A 292 12.63 11.59 31.46
C THR A 292 12.66 11.44 32.97
N HIS A 293 13.79 11.80 33.59
CA HIS A 293 13.96 11.70 35.05
C HIS A 293 14.25 13.05 35.72
N SER A 294 14.34 14.12 34.92
CA SER A 294 14.60 15.48 35.40
C SER A 294 13.87 16.52 34.55
N GLU A 295 13.62 17.69 35.14
CA GLU A 295 13.00 18.83 34.42
C GLU A 295 13.86 19.34 33.26
N ALA A 296 15.19 19.24 33.36
CA ALA A 296 16.11 19.65 32.31
C ALA A 296 16.04 18.71 31.09
N GLU A 297 15.99 17.39 31.31
CA GLU A 297 15.79 16.40 30.25
C GLU A 297 14.41 16.56 29.62
N LEU A 298 13.38 16.80 30.43
CA LEU A 298 12.02 17.08 29.94
C LEU A 298 11.98 18.25 28.98
N ALA A 299 12.63 19.38 29.33
CA ALA A 299 12.70 20.55 28.47
C ALA A 299 13.46 20.27 27.17
N SER A 300 14.60 19.57 27.25
CA SER A 300 15.39 19.23 26.06
C SER A 300 14.68 18.24 25.13
N LEU A 301 13.97 17.26 25.70
CA LEU A 301 13.16 16.30 24.95
C LEU A 301 11.98 16.98 24.25
N LYS A 302 11.25 17.87 24.95
CA LYS A 302 10.17 18.68 24.35
C LYS A 302 10.70 19.55 23.20
N SER A 303 11.88 20.15 23.36
CA SER A 303 12.53 20.93 22.29
C SER A 303 12.89 20.05 21.08
N ALA A 304 13.47 18.87 21.32
CA ALA A 304 13.78 17.91 20.27
C ALA A 304 12.54 17.47 19.50
N ILE A 305 11.45 17.16 20.18
CA ILE A 305 10.17 16.80 19.56
C ILE A 305 9.63 17.96 18.72
N ALA A 306 9.61 19.18 19.26
CA ALA A 306 9.17 20.36 18.53
C ALA A 306 10.02 20.58 17.26
N GLN A 307 11.33 20.34 17.33
CA GLN A 307 12.20 20.38 16.16
C GLN A 307 11.87 19.28 15.15
N ILE A 308 11.60 18.04 15.59
CA ILE A 308 11.17 16.93 14.72
C ILE A 308 9.87 17.28 13.99
N ILE A 309 8.87 17.81 14.70
CA ILE A 309 7.57 18.18 14.11
C ILE A 309 7.75 19.33 13.10
N ARG A 310 8.57 20.33 13.43
CA ARG A 310 8.82 21.51 12.57
C ARG A 310 9.69 21.20 11.34
N VAL A 311 10.64 20.28 11.47
CA VAL A 311 11.63 19.94 10.42
C VAL A 311 11.26 18.66 9.67
N GLY A 312 10.30 17.89 10.19
CA GLY A 312 9.71 16.70 9.58
C GLY A 312 9.18 16.94 8.16
N PRO A 313 8.72 15.90 7.44
CA PRO A 313 8.30 16.00 6.05
C PRO A 313 7.40 17.22 5.89
N MET A 314 7.88 18.21 5.12
CA MET A 314 7.14 19.45 4.93
C MET A 314 5.79 19.04 4.36
N ARG A 315 4.71 19.41 5.06
CA ARG A 315 3.49 19.72 4.32
C ARG A 315 3.92 20.88 3.44
N ASP A 316 4.04 20.67 2.14
CA ASP A 316 4.31 21.75 1.21
C ASP A 316 3.25 22.82 1.49
N GLU A 317 3.70 23.99 1.97
CA GLU A 317 2.82 25.15 2.10
C GLU A 317 2.46 25.56 0.66
N GLU A 318 1.28 25.13 0.18
CA GLU A 318 0.65 25.60 -1.06
C GLU A 318 0.41 27.12 -1.05
#